data_AF-A0A1I4XAR2-F1
#
_entry.id   AF-A0A1I4XAR2-F1
#
_cell.length_a   1.000
_cell.length_b   1.000
_cell.length_c   1.000
_cell.angle_alpha   90.00
_cell.angle_beta   90.00
_cell.angle_gamma   90.00
#
_symmetry.space_group_name_H-M   'P 1'
#
loop_
_entity.id
_entity.type
_entity.pdbx_description
1 polymer ?
#
loop_
_entity_poly.entity_id
_entity_poly.type
_entity_poly.pdbx_seq_one_letter_code
_entity_poly.pdbx_strand_id
1 'polypeptide(L)'
;MQGHITLSKKERHYQFLYLILMLLAAMIFLGIIFLKGFESPFSDEDVRGIESIEQKKAFESQQKILQPVMDSTYIRISRIKDKAPEPFVEDNISQDINGLASYFHGKDVVDIRKDAYPQIAKFYKMYFDDKKIISITTEDVKRFDKEVEDCRIGFKNKQSYINERENARRERTQ
;
A
#
# COMPACT_ATOMS: atom_id res chain seq x y z
N MET A 1 50.01 -42.05 59.25
CA MET A 1 50.16 -43.51 59.06
C MET A 1 49.57 -43.86 57.71
N GLN A 2 50.42 -44.09 56.70
CA GLN A 2 50.01 -44.48 55.35
C GLN A 2 49.80 -45.99 55.33
N GLY A 3 48.56 -46.43 55.55
CA GLY A 3 48.18 -47.83 55.37
C GLY A 3 48.17 -48.17 53.88
N HIS A 4 49.21 -48.84 53.41
CA HIS A 4 49.22 -49.44 52.08
C HIS A 4 48.16 -50.56 52.05
N ILE A 5 46.96 -50.25 51.54
CA ILE A 5 45.94 -51.26 51.31
C ILE A 5 46.33 -51.98 50.02
N THR A 6 46.95 -53.16 50.15
CA THR A 6 47.18 -54.07 49.02
C THR A 6 45.86 -54.76 48.68
N LEU A 7 44.94 -54.06 48.01
CA LEU A 7 43.73 -54.65 47.46
C LEU A 7 44.07 -55.51 46.22
N SER A 8 43.45 -56.69 46.15
CA SER A 8 43.60 -57.62 45.03
C SER A 8 43.11 -56.99 43.72
N LYS A 9 43.73 -57.33 42.58
CA LYS A 9 43.41 -56.77 41.24
C LYS A 9 41.91 -56.78 40.91
N LYS A 10 41.15 -57.76 41.43
CA LYS A 10 39.70 -57.86 41.24
C LYS A 10 38.92 -56.78 42.01
N GLU A 11 39.28 -56.50 43.26
CA GLU A 11 38.59 -55.51 44.11
C GLU A 11 38.81 -54.08 43.62
N ARG A 12 40.01 -53.78 43.10
CA ARG A 12 40.33 -52.51 42.46
C ARG A 12 39.47 -52.25 41.22
N HIS A 13 39.12 -53.30 40.46
CA HIS A 13 38.28 -53.18 39.28
C HIS A 13 36.82 -52.88 39.63
N TYR A 14 36.30 -53.53 40.68
CA TYR A 14 34.96 -53.22 41.20
C TYR A 14 34.88 -51.80 41.79
N GLN A 15 35.90 -51.36 42.53
CA GLN A 15 35.96 -50.00 43.05
C GLN A 15 36.05 -48.95 41.93
N PHE A 16 36.78 -49.24 40.86
CA PHE A 16 36.86 -48.37 39.68
C PHE A 16 35.53 -48.28 38.93
N LEU A 17 34.84 -49.41 38.72
CA LEU A 17 33.50 -49.45 38.13
C LEU A 17 32.47 -48.68 38.97
N TYR A 18 32.53 -48.82 40.30
CA TYR A 18 31.65 -48.09 41.21
C TYR A 18 31.86 -46.56 41.11
N LEU A 19 33.11 -46.11 41.04
CA LEU A 19 33.43 -44.69 40.85
C LEU A 19 32.94 -44.15 39.51
N ILE A 20 33.05 -44.93 38.42
CA ILE A 20 32.50 -44.55 37.10
C ILE A 20 30.98 -44.42 37.17
N LEU A 21 30.28 -45.38 37.78
CA LEU A 21 28.83 -45.34 37.92
C LEU A 21 28.36 -44.16 38.76
N MET A 22 29.06 -43.85 39.85
CA MET A 22 28.79 -42.66 40.67
C MET A 22 29.01 -41.36 39.88
N LEU A 23 30.07 -41.28 39.07
CA LEU A 23 30.33 -40.12 38.22
C LEU A 23 29.24 -39.93 37.16
N LEU A 24 28.82 -41.00 36.49
CA LEU A 24 27.73 -40.95 35.52
C LEU A 24 26.41 -40.54 36.16
N ALA A 25 26.09 -41.09 37.34
CA ALA A 25 24.90 -40.71 38.08
C ALA A 25 24.91 -39.22 38.48
N ALA A 26 26.06 -38.71 38.95
CA ALA A 26 26.23 -37.29 39.29
C ALA A 26 26.07 -36.39 38.06
N MET A 27 26.64 -36.76 36.91
CA MET A 27 26.49 -36.02 35.65
C MET A 27 25.04 -35.99 35.18
N ILE A 28 24.30 -37.10 35.28
CA ILE A 28 22.87 -37.16 34.93
C ILE A 28 22.05 -36.28 35.87
N PHE A 29 22.29 -36.36 37.18
CA PHE A 29 21.60 -35.53 38.16
C PHE A 29 21.83 -34.04 37.93
N LEU A 30 23.09 -33.64 37.70
CA LEU A 30 23.43 -32.26 37.36
C LEU A 30 22.77 -31.84 36.05
N GLY A 31 22.78 -32.69 35.01
CA GLY A 31 22.10 -32.44 33.75
C GLY A 31 20.61 -32.17 33.93
N ILE A 32 19.90 -33.00 34.71
CA ILE A 32 18.47 -32.82 34.97
C ILE A 32 18.21 -31.52 35.76
N ILE A 33 19.03 -31.22 36.78
CA ILE A 33 18.87 -30.02 37.60
C ILE A 33 19.09 -28.74 36.76
N PHE A 34 20.13 -28.71 35.92
CA PHE A 34 20.40 -27.56 35.05
C PHE A 34 19.35 -27.38 33.95
N LEU A 35 18.86 -28.47 33.36
CA LEU A 35 17.86 -28.40 32.28
C LEU A 35 16.45 -28.06 32.78
N LYS A 36 16.12 -28.36 34.05
CA LYS A 36 14.79 -28.08 34.62
C LYS A 36 14.51 -26.58 34.82
N GLY A 37 15.55 -25.74 34.87
CA GLY A 37 15.44 -24.28 35.02
C GLY A 37 15.76 -23.48 33.76
N PHE A 38 16.03 -24.14 32.63
CA PHE A 38 16.34 -23.46 31.38
C PHE A 38 15.02 -23.24 30.61
N GLU A 39 14.45 -22.04 30.71
CA GLU A 39 13.38 -21.63 29.79
C GLU A 39 13.97 -21.66 28.36
N SER A 40 13.37 -22.50 27.52
CA SER A 40 13.81 -22.63 26.12
C SER A 40 13.69 -21.27 25.43
N PRO A 41 14.77 -20.73 24.85
CA PRO A 41 14.71 -19.47 24.10
C PRO A 41 13.87 -19.57 22.81
N PHE A 42 13.25 -20.72 22.55
CA PHE A 42 12.52 -21.05 21.33
C PHE A 42 11.02 -21.34 21.54
N SER A 43 10.47 -21.34 22.77
CA SER A 43 9.11 -21.90 22.93
C SER A 43 7.97 -20.96 22.57
N ASP A 44 8.03 -19.67 22.96
CA ASP A 44 6.86 -18.77 22.81
C ASP A 44 7.15 -17.48 22.03
N GLU A 45 8.32 -16.86 22.21
CA GLU A 45 8.67 -15.64 21.43
C GLU A 45 8.94 -15.95 19.96
N ASP A 46 9.55 -17.09 19.66
CA ASP A 46 9.87 -17.50 18.29
C ASP A 46 8.60 -17.87 17.50
N VAL A 47 7.62 -18.49 18.15
CA VAL A 47 6.30 -18.80 17.57
C VAL A 47 5.54 -17.52 17.20
N ARG A 48 5.53 -16.51 18.08
CA ARG A 48 4.92 -15.19 17.79
C ARG A 48 5.68 -14.46 16.69
N GLY A 49 7.00 -14.61 16.65
CA GLY A 49 7.85 -14.12 15.56
C GLY A 49 7.44 -14.71 14.21
N ILE A 50 7.29 -16.04 14.14
CA ILE A 50 6.87 -16.76 12.94
C ILE A 50 5.46 -16.35 12.48
N GLU A 51 4.49 -16.28 13.40
CA GLU A 51 3.11 -15.85 13.09
C GLU A 51 3.09 -14.42 12.51
N SER A 52 3.90 -13.51 13.08
CA SER A 52 4.02 -12.15 12.57
C SER A 52 4.63 -12.07 11.16
N ILE A 53 5.55 -12.97 10.83
CA ILE A 53 6.18 -13.05 9.50
C ILE A 53 5.17 -13.58 8.48
N GLU A 54 4.38 -14.58 8.85
CA GLU A 54 3.33 -15.13 7.99
C GLU A 54 2.27 -14.07 7.66
N GLN A 55 1.82 -13.30 8.67
CA GLN A 55 0.89 -12.18 8.48
C GLN A 55 1.45 -11.09 7.56
N LYS A 56 2.74 -10.74 7.70
CA LYS A 56 3.41 -9.79 6.80
C LYS A 56 3.48 -10.31 5.36
N LYS A 57 3.78 -11.59 5.18
CA LYS A 57 3.83 -12.23 3.85
C LYS A 57 2.44 -12.30 3.20
N ALA A 58 1.41 -12.58 3.99
CA ALA A 58 0.01 -12.54 3.53
C ALA A 58 -0.36 -11.12 3.08
N PHE A 59 -0.02 -10.09 3.87
CA PHE A 59 -0.23 -8.70 3.46
C PHE A 59 0.53 -8.36 2.17
N GLU A 60 1.81 -8.72 2.04
CA GLU A 60 2.62 -8.45 0.84
C GLU A 60 2.03 -9.11 -0.42
N SER A 61 1.50 -10.33 -0.29
CA SER A 61 0.77 -10.99 -1.37
C SER A 61 -0.43 -10.17 -1.83
N GLN A 62 -1.22 -9.66 -0.88
CA GLN A 62 -2.38 -8.82 -1.18
C GLN A 62 -1.96 -7.46 -1.77
N GLN A 63 -0.91 -6.85 -1.24
CA GLN A 63 -0.36 -5.60 -1.74
C GLN A 63 0.08 -5.73 -3.21
N LYS A 64 0.74 -6.82 -3.59
CA LYS A 64 1.16 -7.06 -4.99
C LYS A 64 0.00 -7.09 -5.97
N ILE A 65 -1.17 -7.57 -5.52
CA ILE A 65 -2.39 -7.60 -6.35
C ILE A 65 -3.00 -6.20 -6.48
N LEU A 66 -2.96 -5.41 -5.41
CA LEU A 66 -3.53 -4.06 -5.36
C LEU A 66 -2.66 -2.99 -6.01
N GLN A 67 -1.33 -3.16 -5.99
CA GLN A 67 -0.38 -2.16 -6.46
C GLN A 67 -0.67 -1.69 -7.91
N PRO A 68 -0.94 -2.57 -8.89
CA PRO A 68 -1.27 -2.14 -10.25
C PRO A 68 -2.57 -1.33 -10.34
N VAL A 69 -3.58 -1.66 -9.51
CA VAL A 69 -4.83 -0.89 -9.45
C VAL A 69 -4.55 0.50 -8.91
N MET A 70 -3.80 0.60 -7.81
CA MET A 70 -3.43 1.87 -7.19
C MET A 70 -2.63 2.77 -8.14
N ASP A 71 -1.63 2.23 -8.82
CA ASP A 71 -0.77 2.98 -9.75
C ASP A 71 -1.54 3.40 -11.00
N SER A 72 -2.32 2.48 -11.57
CA SER A 72 -3.10 2.77 -12.77
C SER A 72 -4.23 3.76 -12.51
N THR A 73 -4.85 3.74 -11.32
CA THR A 73 -5.87 4.72 -10.90
C THR A 73 -5.27 6.11 -10.79
N TYR A 74 -4.10 6.24 -10.16
CA TYR A 74 -3.37 7.51 -10.10
C TYR A 74 -3.02 8.04 -11.49
N ILE A 75 -2.55 7.17 -12.38
CA ILE A 75 -2.25 7.54 -13.77
C ILE A 75 -3.52 7.99 -14.52
N ARG A 76 -4.65 7.28 -14.34
CA ARG A 76 -5.94 7.68 -14.93
C ARG A 76 -6.37 9.07 -14.45
N ILE A 77 -6.33 9.33 -13.14
CA ILE A 77 -6.72 10.63 -12.57
C ILE A 77 -5.78 11.75 -13.06
N SER A 78 -4.46 11.51 -13.03
CA SER A 78 -3.47 12.52 -13.43
C SER A 78 -3.49 12.89 -14.92
N ARG A 79 -4.04 12.02 -15.78
CA ARG A 79 -4.24 12.29 -17.21
C ARG A 79 -5.42 13.24 -17.49
N ILE A 80 -6.31 13.46 -16.51
CA ILE A 80 -7.40 14.44 -16.63
C ILE A 80 -6.77 15.84 -16.68
N LYS A 81 -7.07 16.58 -17.74
CA LYS A 81 -6.49 17.91 -18.00
C LYS A 81 -7.54 18.91 -18.47
N ASP A 82 -7.79 18.95 -19.76
CA ASP A 82 -8.42 20.09 -20.44
C ASP A 82 -9.84 19.81 -20.92
N LYS A 83 -10.31 18.58 -20.75
CA LYS A 83 -11.62 18.11 -21.20
C LYS A 83 -12.19 17.18 -20.15
N ALA A 84 -13.45 17.40 -19.81
CA ALA A 84 -14.17 16.56 -18.86
C ALA A 84 -13.97 15.07 -19.21
N PRO A 85 -13.62 14.22 -18.22
CA PRO A 85 -13.45 12.80 -18.47
C PRO A 85 -14.75 12.17 -18.98
N GLU A 86 -14.60 11.18 -19.86
CA GLU A 86 -15.74 10.44 -20.39
C GLU A 86 -16.44 9.67 -19.26
N PRO A 87 -17.78 9.50 -19.29
CA PRO A 87 -18.52 8.84 -18.20
C PRO A 87 -17.97 7.45 -17.84
N PHE A 88 -17.52 6.68 -18.83
CA PHE A 88 -16.89 5.38 -18.59
C PHE A 88 -15.57 5.50 -17.81
N VAL A 89 -14.76 6.53 -18.08
CA VAL A 89 -13.51 6.77 -17.35
C VAL A 89 -13.80 7.20 -15.92
N GLU A 90 -14.82 8.05 -15.71
CA GLU A 90 -15.26 8.44 -14.37
C GLU A 90 -15.74 7.25 -13.54
N ASP A 91 -16.56 6.38 -14.13
CA ASP A 91 -17.09 5.20 -13.47
C ASP A 91 -15.96 4.22 -13.09
N ASN A 92 -15.03 3.95 -14.01
CA ASN A 92 -13.87 3.10 -13.72
C ASN A 92 -13.02 3.65 -12.57
N ILE A 93 -12.68 4.95 -12.58
CA ILE A 93 -11.93 5.59 -11.49
C ILE A 93 -12.69 5.46 -10.17
N SER A 94 -14.00 5.68 -10.19
CA SER A 94 -14.85 5.59 -8.99
C SER A 94 -14.91 4.16 -8.44
N GLN A 95 -15.03 3.16 -9.31
CA GLN A 95 -15.00 1.75 -8.94
C GLN A 95 -13.65 1.36 -8.34
N ASP A 96 -12.54 1.79 -8.94
CA ASP A 96 -11.19 1.52 -8.43
C ASP A 96 -10.98 2.13 -7.04
N ILE A 97 -11.40 3.39 -6.84
CA ILE A 97 -11.30 4.09 -5.55
C ILE A 97 -12.13 3.36 -4.49
N ASN A 98 -13.36 2.98 -4.81
CA ASN A 98 -14.22 2.22 -3.89
C ASN A 98 -13.63 0.85 -3.57
N GLY A 99 -13.08 0.17 -4.59
CA GLY A 99 -12.38 -1.10 -4.44
C GLY A 99 -11.19 -0.99 -3.50
N LEU A 100 -10.37 0.06 -3.63
CA LEU A 100 -9.26 0.34 -2.72
C LEU A 100 -9.74 0.61 -1.29
N ALA A 101 -10.83 1.36 -1.13
CA ALA A 101 -11.39 1.68 0.19
C ALA A 101 -11.88 0.43 0.94
N SER A 102 -12.48 -0.52 0.22
CA SER A 102 -13.09 -1.71 0.83
C SER A 102 -12.25 -2.98 0.74
N TYR A 103 -11.10 -2.97 0.07
CA TYR A 103 -10.37 -4.20 -0.27
C TYR A 103 -10.03 -5.08 0.95
N PHE A 104 -9.65 -4.45 2.07
CA PHE A 104 -9.30 -5.14 3.31
C PHE A 104 -10.48 -5.30 4.27
N HIS A 105 -11.68 -4.80 3.93
CA HIS A 105 -12.87 -5.05 4.74
C HIS A 105 -13.24 -6.54 4.65
N GLY A 106 -13.23 -7.24 5.79
CA GLY A 106 -13.53 -8.67 5.85
C GLY A 106 -12.37 -9.60 5.45
N LYS A 107 -11.16 -9.07 5.21
CA LYS A 107 -9.95 -9.89 5.08
C LYS A 107 -9.26 -10.04 6.42
N ASP A 108 -8.89 -11.28 6.75
CA ASP A 108 -8.17 -11.61 7.97
C ASP A 108 -6.66 -11.33 7.83
N VAL A 109 -6.34 -10.04 7.71
CA VAL A 109 -4.96 -9.54 7.66
C VAL A 109 -4.77 -8.63 8.86
N VAL A 110 -3.83 -8.95 9.74
CA VAL A 110 -3.61 -8.20 11.00
C VAL A 110 -2.63 -7.03 10.83
N ASP A 111 -1.97 -6.92 9.67
CA ASP A 111 -0.97 -5.89 9.40
C ASP A 111 -1.56 -4.46 9.40
N ILE A 112 -0.96 -3.56 10.19
CA ILE A 112 -1.37 -2.15 10.35
C ILE A 112 -1.36 -1.36 9.04
N ARG A 113 -0.55 -1.76 8.05
CA ARG A 113 -0.45 -1.07 6.75
C ARG A 113 -1.76 -1.14 5.96
N LYS A 114 -2.64 -2.08 6.27
CA LYS A 114 -3.98 -2.17 5.66
C LYS A 114 -4.82 -0.91 5.89
N ASP A 115 -4.60 -0.24 7.02
CA ASP A 115 -5.37 0.96 7.42
C ASP A 115 -5.02 2.19 6.58
N ALA A 116 -3.92 2.13 5.80
CA ALA A 116 -3.55 3.17 4.85
C ALA A 116 -4.47 3.18 3.62
N TYR A 117 -5.02 2.04 3.19
CA TYR A 117 -5.78 1.93 1.94
C TYR A 117 -7.08 2.76 1.92
N PRO A 118 -7.89 2.80 3.00
CA PRO A 118 -9.01 3.73 3.08
C PRO A 118 -8.59 5.20 2.98
N GLN A 119 -7.40 5.57 3.49
CA GLN A 119 -6.90 6.94 3.40
C GLN A 119 -6.40 7.27 1.98
N ILE A 120 -5.73 6.32 1.33
CA ILE A 120 -5.33 6.43 -0.08
C ILE A 120 -6.56 6.62 -0.97
N ALA A 121 -7.62 5.85 -0.73
CA ALA A 121 -8.87 5.98 -1.48
C ALA A 121 -9.52 7.37 -1.28
N LYS A 122 -9.53 7.90 -0.05
CA LYS A 122 -10.00 9.27 0.22
C LYS A 122 -9.16 10.32 -0.52
N PHE A 123 -7.85 10.17 -0.50
CA PHE A 123 -6.94 11.05 -1.25
C PHE A 123 -7.22 10.99 -2.75
N TYR A 124 -7.38 9.79 -3.33
CA TYR A 124 -7.70 9.64 -4.75
C TYR A 124 -9.05 10.24 -5.11
N LYS A 125 -10.05 10.10 -4.25
CA LYS A 125 -11.36 10.74 -4.45
C LYS A 125 -11.22 12.26 -4.51
N MET A 126 -10.58 12.85 -3.50
CA MET A 126 -10.35 14.30 -3.46
C MET A 126 -9.56 14.77 -4.69
N TYR A 127 -8.49 14.06 -5.06
CA TYR A 127 -7.68 14.40 -6.23
C TYR A 127 -8.45 14.29 -7.55
N PHE A 128 -9.31 13.29 -7.68
CA PHE A 128 -10.19 13.14 -8.84
C PHE A 128 -11.22 14.26 -8.94
N ASP A 129 -11.87 14.60 -7.83
CA ASP A 129 -12.86 15.68 -7.76
C ASP A 129 -12.23 17.03 -8.15
N ASP A 130 -11.04 17.34 -7.62
CA ASP A 130 -10.30 18.56 -7.96
C ASP A 130 -9.93 18.59 -9.46
N LYS A 131 -9.43 17.47 -9.99
CA LYS A 131 -9.08 17.35 -11.41
C LYS A 131 -10.28 17.52 -12.33
N LYS A 132 -11.44 16.97 -11.95
CA LYS A 132 -12.69 17.10 -12.68
C LYS A 132 -13.14 18.56 -12.74
N ILE A 133 -13.13 19.26 -11.60
CA ILE A 133 -13.51 20.69 -11.54
C ILE A 133 -12.59 21.54 -12.40
N ILE A 134 -11.27 21.36 -12.27
CA ILE A 134 -10.29 22.09 -13.08
C ILE A 134 -10.52 21.86 -14.57
N SER A 135 -10.79 20.60 -14.94
CA SER A 135 -10.99 20.23 -16.34
C SER A 135 -12.26 20.82 -16.95
N ILE A 136 -13.38 20.78 -16.22
CA ILE A 136 -14.65 21.39 -16.67
C ILE A 136 -14.47 22.89 -16.80
N THR A 137 -13.88 23.53 -15.79
CA THR A 137 -13.63 24.98 -15.80
C THR A 137 -12.74 25.38 -16.99
N THR A 138 -11.69 24.61 -17.26
CA THR A 138 -10.78 24.86 -18.39
C THR A 138 -11.50 24.71 -19.74
N GLU A 139 -12.35 23.69 -19.87
CA GLU A 139 -13.17 23.47 -21.06
C GLU A 139 -14.17 24.63 -21.27
N ASP A 140 -14.83 25.07 -20.21
CA ASP A 140 -15.77 26.18 -20.24
C ASP A 140 -15.08 27.50 -20.61
N VAL A 141 -13.91 27.80 -20.03
CA VAL A 141 -13.12 29.00 -20.39
C VAL A 141 -12.76 28.98 -21.88
N LYS A 142 -12.27 27.86 -22.41
CA LYS A 142 -11.96 27.74 -23.83
C LYS A 142 -13.19 27.93 -24.72
N ARG A 143 -14.35 27.42 -24.29
CA ARG A 143 -15.62 27.61 -25.01
C ARG A 143 -16.03 29.08 -25.01
N PHE A 144 -16.02 29.73 -23.86
CA PHE A 144 -16.41 31.14 -23.73
C PHE A 144 -15.47 32.08 -24.47
N ASP A 145 -14.16 31.83 -24.44
CA ASP A 145 -13.20 32.61 -25.23
C ASP A 145 -13.50 32.55 -26.72
N LYS A 146 -13.85 31.35 -27.22
CA LYS A 146 -14.25 31.17 -28.62
C LYS A 146 -15.56 31.89 -28.93
N GLU A 147 -16.58 31.75 -28.10
CA GLU A 147 -17.87 32.43 -28.27
C GLU A 147 -17.72 33.96 -28.28
N VAL A 148 -16.86 34.50 -27.42
CA VAL A 148 -16.55 35.94 -27.37
C VAL A 148 -15.82 36.38 -28.64
N GLU A 149 -14.87 35.61 -29.13
CA GLU A 149 -14.15 35.95 -30.36
C GLU A 149 -15.07 35.88 -31.59
N ASP A 150 -15.90 34.84 -31.69
CA ASP A 150 -16.92 34.71 -32.73
C ASP A 150 -17.92 35.88 -32.69
N CYS A 151 -18.32 36.32 -31.49
CA CYS A 151 -19.17 37.50 -31.30
C CYS A 151 -18.47 38.79 -31.76
N ARG A 152 -17.20 38.99 -31.42
CA ARG A 152 -16.40 40.17 -31.83
C ARG A 152 -16.22 40.22 -33.34
N ILE A 153 -15.94 39.10 -33.98
CA ILE A 153 -15.83 38.98 -35.43
C ILE A 153 -17.19 39.29 -36.08
N GLY A 154 -18.27 38.68 -35.58
CA GLY A 154 -19.63 38.93 -36.04
C GLY A 154 -20.04 40.42 -35.93
N PHE A 155 -19.70 41.06 -34.82
CA PHE A 155 -19.93 42.49 -34.60
C PHE A 155 -19.17 43.35 -35.61
N LYS A 156 -17.86 43.11 -35.80
CA LYS A 156 -17.04 43.83 -36.78
C LYS A 156 -17.58 43.66 -38.20
N ASN A 157 -17.91 42.44 -38.61
CA ASN A 157 -18.47 42.14 -39.93
C ASN A 157 -19.81 42.86 -40.15
N LYS A 158 -20.68 42.87 -39.13
CA LYS A 158 -21.97 43.55 -39.20
C LYS A 158 -21.79 45.06 -39.31
N GLN A 159 -20.86 45.65 -38.56
CA GLN A 159 -20.55 47.07 -38.63
C GLN A 159 -20.03 47.46 -40.02
N SER A 160 -19.09 46.70 -40.58
CA SER A 160 -18.57 46.93 -41.93
C SER A 160 -19.68 46.85 -42.98
N TYR A 161 -20.54 45.83 -42.91
CA TYR A 161 -21.68 45.69 -43.83
C TYR A 161 -22.67 46.86 -43.75
N ILE A 162 -22.97 47.36 -42.54
CA ILE A 162 -23.85 48.53 -42.37
C ILE A 162 -23.20 49.77 -42.98
N ASN A 163 -21.92 50.01 -42.70
CA ASN A 163 -21.19 51.17 -43.22
C ASN A 163 -21.12 51.14 -44.76
N GLU A 164 -20.80 50.01 -45.36
CA GLU A 164 -20.80 49.82 -46.82
C GLU A 164 -22.18 50.09 -47.42
N ARG A 165 -23.24 49.58 -46.79
CA ARG A 165 -24.62 49.79 -47.23
C ARG A 165 -25.04 51.27 -47.11
N GLU A 166 -24.61 51.98 -46.07
CA GLU A 166 -24.88 53.40 -45.92
C GLU A 166 -24.15 54.23 -46.98
N ASN A 167 -22.86 53.95 -47.23
CA ASN A 167 -22.09 54.61 -48.28
C ASN A 167 -22.74 54.42 -49.66
N ALA A 168 -23.11 53.18 -50.00
CA ALA A 168 -23.81 52.87 -51.26
C ALA A 168 -25.18 53.56 -51.38
N ARG A 169 -25.87 53.86 -50.28
CA ARG A 169 -27.10 54.67 -50.33
C ARG A 169 -26.79 56.15 -50.59
N ARG A 170 -25.78 56.70 -49.91
CA ARG A 170 -25.36 58.11 -50.08
C ARG A 170 -24.94 58.39 -51.52
N GLU A 171 -24.18 57.48 -52.13
CA GLU A 171 -23.77 57.57 -53.54
C GLU A 171 -24.94 57.57 -54.54
N ARG A 172 -26.09 56.97 -54.19
CA ARG A 172 -27.30 56.96 -55.04
C ARG A 172 -28.20 58.18 -54.84
N THR A 173 -27.96 58.97 -53.80
CA THR A 173 -28.80 60.15 -53.46
C THR A 173 -28.11 61.49 -53.77
N GLN A 174 -26.87 61.45 -54.25
CA GLN A 174 -26.18 62.56 -54.92
C GLN A 174 -26.28 62.40 -56.44
#